data_AF-D4BL59-F1
#
_entry.id   AF-D4BL59-F1
#
_cell.length_a   1.000
_cell.length_b   1.000
_cell.length_c   1.000
_cell.angle_alpha   90.00
_cell.angle_beta   90.00
_cell.angle_gamma   90.00
#
_symmetry.space_group_name_H-M   'P 1'
#
loop_
_entity.id
_entity.type
_entity.pdbx_description
1 polymer ?
#
loop_
_entity_poly.entity_id
_entity_poly.type
_entity_poly.pdbx_seq_one_letter_code
_entity_poly.pdbx_strand_id
1 'polypeptide(L)'
;MKNGFYATYRSKNKGKDKRSINLSVFLNSLLADNHHLQVGSNYLYIHKIDGKTFLFTKTNDKSLVQKINRSKASVEDIKNSLADDESLGFPSFLFVEGDTIGFARTVFGPTTSDLTDFLIGKGMSLSSGERVQIEPLMRGTTKDDVMHMHFIGRTTVKIEAKLPVFGDILKVLGATDIEGELFDSLDIVIKPKFKRDIKKVAKDIIFNPSPQFSDISLRAKDEAGDILTEHYLSEKGHLSAPLNKVTNAEIAEEMAYCYARMKSDILECFKRQVGKVKD
;
A
#
# COMPACT_ATOMS: atom_id res chain seq x y z
N MET A 1 7.69 5.07 -8.03
CA MET A 1 7.27 4.21 -6.89
C MET A 1 5.81 4.54 -6.55
N LYS A 2 5.10 3.74 -5.74
CA LYS A 2 3.78 4.14 -5.19
C LYS A 2 3.85 4.19 -3.66
N ASN A 3 3.23 5.21 -3.08
CA ASN A 3 2.99 5.33 -1.65
C ASN A 3 1.62 4.75 -1.34
N GLY A 4 1.58 3.55 -0.77
CA GLY A 4 0.35 2.90 -0.32
C GLY A 4 0.01 3.31 1.10
N PHE A 5 -1.27 3.55 1.39
CA PHE A 5 -1.71 3.95 2.72
C PHE A 5 -2.26 2.75 3.51
N TYR A 6 -1.91 2.65 4.78
CA TYR A 6 -2.29 1.53 5.65
C TYR A 6 -2.76 2.05 7.01
N ALA A 7 -3.65 1.29 7.63
CA ALA A 7 -3.99 1.41 9.04
C ALA A 7 -3.02 0.59 9.89
N THR A 8 -2.65 1.12 11.05
CA THR A 8 -1.78 0.44 12.00
C THR A 8 -2.43 0.40 13.38
N TYR A 9 -2.65 -0.79 13.91
CA TYR A 9 -3.29 -0.97 15.21
C TYR A 9 -2.92 -2.33 15.83
N ARG A 10 -3.09 -2.48 17.13
CA ARG A 10 -3.10 -3.78 17.81
C ARG A 10 -4.51 -4.31 17.78
N SER A 11 -4.64 -5.61 17.57
CA SER A 11 -5.94 -6.28 17.59
C SER A 11 -5.93 -7.49 18.49
N LYS A 12 -7.04 -7.69 19.22
CA LYS A 12 -7.35 -8.92 19.96
C LYS A 12 -8.70 -9.46 19.51
N ASN A 13 -9.01 -10.71 19.85
CA ASN A 13 -10.33 -11.32 19.63
C ASN A 13 -10.79 -11.28 18.17
N LYS A 14 -9.92 -11.69 17.25
CA LYS A 14 -10.16 -11.69 15.79
C LYS A 14 -10.54 -10.31 15.23
N GLY A 15 -9.90 -9.24 15.71
CA GLY A 15 -10.10 -7.89 15.17
C GLY A 15 -11.19 -7.07 15.84
N LYS A 16 -11.87 -7.60 16.86
CA LYS A 16 -12.95 -6.87 17.57
C LYS A 16 -12.43 -5.78 18.50
N ASP A 17 -11.32 -6.04 19.18
CA ASP A 17 -10.70 -5.07 20.09
C ASP A 17 -9.49 -4.46 19.40
N LYS A 18 -9.61 -3.19 18.99
CA LYS A 18 -8.55 -2.44 18.29
C LYS A 18 -7.98 -1.35 19.20
N ARG A 19 -6.65 -1.30 19.31
CA ARG A 19 -5.91 -0.32 20.12
C ARG A 19 -4.78 0.32 19.32
N SER A 20 -4.44 1.55 19.63
CA SER A 20 -3.35 2.23 18.95
C SER A 20 -2.05 1.51 19.27
N ILE A 21 -1.14 1.48 18.29
CA ILE A 21 0.22 1.00 18.53
C ILE A 21 1.18 2.13 18.87
N ASN A 22 0.73 3.39 18.80
CA ASN A 22 1.55 4.58 18.97
C ASN A 22 2.86 4.47 18.17
N LEU A 23 2.76 4.11 16.89
CA LEU A 23 3.90 3.69 16.07
C LEU A 23 5.02 4.73 16.03
N SER A 24 4.66 6.00 15.90
CA SER A 24 5.65 7.09 15.87
C SER A 24 6.43 7.17 17.19
N VAL A 25 5.78 7.03 18.34
CA VAL A 25 6.44 7.06 19.65
C VAL A 25 7.41 5.89 19.77
N PHE A 26 6.96 4.69 19.41
CA PHE A 26 7.78 3.48 19.46
C PHE A 26 8.99 3.56 18.53
N LEU A 27 8.80 3.94 17.26
CA LEU A 27 9.91 4.07 16.31
C LEU A 27 10.91 5.15 16.74
N ASN A 28 10.43 6.26 17.30
CA ASN A 28 11.32 7.30 17.83
C ASN A 28 12.11 6.84 19.06
N SER A 29 11.57 5.97 19.92
CA SER A 29 12.30 5.45 21.08
C SER A 29 13.37 4.41 20.71
N LEU A 30 13.19 3.66 19.61
CA LEU A 30 14.16 2.66 19.16
C LEU A 30 15.50 3.25 18.66
N LEU A 31 15.49 4.51 18.24
CA LEU A 31 16.66 5.17 17.67
C LEU A 31 17.75 5.50 18.69
N ALA A 32 17.49 5.26 19.98
CA ALA A 32 18.47 5.49 21.04
C ALA A 32 19.47 4.31 21.19
N ASP A 33 19.06 3.05 20.95
CA ASP A 33 19.79 1.92 21.55
C ASP A 33 20.11 0.70 20.67
N ASN A 34 19.63 0.60 19.41
CA ASN A 34 20.15 -0.31 18.36
C ASN A 34 19.17 -0.37 17.19
N HIS A 35 19.57 0.07 15.99
CA HIS A 35 18.63 0.29 14.87
C HIS A 35 18.32 -0.95 14.04
N HIS A 36 18.88 -2.12 14.41
CA HIS A 36 18.85 -3.33 13.57
C HIS A 36 18.24 -4.55 14.26
N LEU A 37 17.49 -5.38 13.52
CA LEU A 37 16.99 -6.67 13.98
C LEU A 37 17.44 -7.76 13.00
N GLN A 38 18.02 -8.84 13.52
CA GLN A 38 18.30 -10.01 12.70
C GLN A 38 17.04 -10.90 12.62
N VAL A 39 16.60 -11.20 11.40
CA VAL A 39 15.49 -12.11 11.09
C VAL A 39 15.98 -13.14 10.07
N GLY A 40 16.22 -14.36 10.55
CA GLY A 40 16.86 -15.41 9.75
C GLY A 40 18.27 -15.02 9.30
N SER A 41 18.51 -15.05 7.98
CA SER A 41 19.78 -14.63 7.37
C SER A 41 19.85 -13.14 7.03
N ASN A 42 18.74 -12.40 7.20
CA ASN A 42 18.67 -10.97 6.91
C ASN A 42 18.73 -10.13 8.17
N TYR A 43 19.16 -8.89 7.99
CA TYR A 43 19.11 -7.82 8.95
C TYR A 43 18.16 -6.75 8.43
N LEU A 44 17.25 -6.32 9.30
CA LEU A 44 16.28 -5.26 9.07
C LEU A 44 16.72 -4.01 9.83
N TYR A 45 16.73 -2.85 9.18
CA TYR A 45 17.12 -1.57 9.76
C TYR A 45 16.02 -0.54 9.57
N ILE A 46 15.80 0.28 10.59
CA ILE A 46 15.01 1.50 10.43
C ILE A 46 15.85 2.71 10.80
N HIS A 47 15.86 3.70 9.91
CA HIS A 47 16.56 4.97 10.08
C HIS A 47 15.55 6.11 9.99
N LYS A 48 15.72 7.11 10.83
CA LYS A 48 14.88 8.30 10.79
C LYS A 48 15.40 9.28 9.75
N ILE A 49 14.51 9.71 8.86
CA ILE A 49 14.78 10.79 7.91
C ILE A 49 14.36 12.12 8.54
N ASP A 50 13.15 12.17 9.09
CA ASP A 50 12.58 13.35 9.79
C ASP A 50 11.63 12.91 10.91
N GLY A 51 10.87 13.84 11.52
CA GLY A 51 9.96 13.55 12.63
C GLY A 51 8.89 12.48 12.38
N LYS A 52 8.51 12.24 11.12
CA LYS A 52 7.43 11.31 10.71
C LYS A 52 7.88 10.30 9.66
N THR A 53 9.03 10.51 9.01
CA THR A 53 9.49 9.69 7.89
C THR A 53 10.72 8.85 8.25
N PHE A 54 10.71 7.60 7.81
CA PHE A 54 11.74 6.61 8.10
C PHE A 54 12.14 5.85 6.82
N LEU A 55 13.41 5.49 6.74
CA LEU A 55 13.97 4.57 5.76
C LEU A 55 14.07 3.17 6.39
N PHE A 56 13.47 2.18 5.77
CA PHE A 56 13.45 0.79 6.22
C PHE A 56 14.19 -0.08 5.20
N THR A 57 15.27 -0.74 5.61
CA THR A 57 16.15 -1.52 4.71
C THR A 57 16.31 -2.96 5.17
N LYS A 58 16.59 -3.84 4.21
CA LYS A 58 16.82 -5.27 4.42
C LYS A 58 18.10 -5.68 3.71
N THR A 59 19.05 -6.27 4.44
CA THR A 59 20.31 -6.74 3.87
C THR A 59 20.77 -8.03 4.53
N ASN A 60 21.49 -8.88 3.81
CA ASN A 60 22.18 -10.05 4.36
C ASN A 60 23.68 -9.75 4.63
N ASP A 61 24.15 -8.54 4.30
CA ASP A 61 25.56 -8.16 4.40
C ASP A 61 25.94 -7.72 5.82
N LYS A 62 26.55 -8.66 6.57
CA LYS A 62 27.10 -8.46 7.92
C LYS A 62 28.13 -7.33 8.00
N SER A 63 28.82 -6.98 6.92
CA SER A 63 29.84 -5.92 6.91
C SER A 63 29.20 -4.53 6.89
N LEU A 64 28.11 -4.36 6.13
CA LEU A 64 27.28 -3.15 6.13
C LEU A 64 26.67 -2.91 7.53
N VAL A 65 26.21 -4.00 8.18
CA VAL A 65 25.73 -3.98 9.58
C VAL A 65 26.80 -3.43 10.54
N GLN A 66 28.03 -3.91 10.42
CA GLN A 66 29.13 -3.49 11.29
C GLN A 66 29.58 -2.04 11.03
N LYS A 67 29.54 -1.57 9.77
CA LYS A 67 29.84 -0.18 9.42
C LYS A 67 28.80 0.78 10.00
N ILE A 68 27.50 0.47 9.88
CA ILE A 68 26.39 1.23 10.47
C ILE A 68 26.48 1.25 12.00
N ASN A 69 26.86 0.14 12.64
CA ASN A 69 26.96 0.07 14.10
C ASN A 69 28.21 0.78 14.67
N ARG A 70 29.33 0.85 13.93
CA ARG A 70 30.60 1.43 14.40
C ARG A 70 30.69 2.93 14.19
N SER A 71 30.04 3.44 13.16
CA SER A 71 29.87 4.87 12.99
C SER A 71 28.62 5.26 13.80
N LYS A 72 28.73 6.26 14.66
CA LYS A 72 27.57 7.13 14.94
C LYS A 72 27.23 7.87 13.64
N ALA A 73 26.93 7.15 12.56
CA ALA A 73 26.83 7.71 11.22
C ALA A 73 25.79 8.81 11.28
N SER A 74 26.26 10.03 11.02
CA SER A 74 25.38 11.16 10.89
C SER A 74 24.48 10.94 9.67
N VAL A 75 23.33 11.62 9.63
CA VAL A 75 22.41 11.60 8.49
C VAL A 75 23.15 11.92 7.17
N GLU A 76 24.23 12.70 7.24
CA GLU A 76 25.11 13.03 6.12
C GLU A 76 25.99 11.86 5.66
N ASP A 77 26.51 11.03 6.55
CA ASP A 77 27.36 9.87 6.16
C ASP A 77 26.55 8.79 5.43
N ILE A 78 25.30 8.59 5.87
CA ILE A 78 24.35 7.71 5.18
C ILE A 78 23.90 8.39 3.87
N LYS A 79 23.58 9.69 3.85
CA LYS A 79 23.22 10.43 2.61
C LYS A 79 24.33 10.44 1.56
N ASN A 80 25.59 10.57 1.97
CA ASN A 80 26.73 10.58 1.07
C ASN A 80 27.05 9.16 0.58
N SER A 81 26.97 8.15 1.46
CA SER A 81 27.03 6.73 1.03
C SER A 81 25.82 6.33 0.15
N LEU A 82 24.66 6.97 0.34
CA LEU A 82 23.45 6.82 -0.48
C LEU A 82 23.55 7.53 -1.84
N ALA A 83 24.40 8.55 -1.96
CA ALA A 83 24.61 9.31 -3.19
C ALA A 83 25.67 8.67 -4.09
N ASP A 84 26.66 8.02 -3.49
CA ASP A 84 27.81 7.43 -4.19
C ASP A 84 27.64 5.95 -4.58
N ASP A 85 26.65 5.24 -4.02
CA ASP A 85 26.49 3.79 -4.19
C ASP A 85 25.02 3.42 -4.46
N GLU A 86 24.68 3.04 -5.70
CA GLU A 86 23.37 2.48 -6.10
C GLU A 86 23.02 1.17 -5.34
N SER A 87 23.93 0.65 -4.52
CA SER A 87 23.90 -0.68 -3.92
C SER A 87 23.43 -0.74 -2.45
N LEU A 88 22.83 0.33 -1.91
CA LEU A 88 22.07 0.22 -0.66
C LEU A 88 20.79 -0.59 -0.94
N GLY A 89 20.90 -1.90 -0.70
CA GLY A 89 19.91 -2.93 -0.99
C GLY A 89 18.47 -2.44 -0.80
N PHE A 90 17.83 -2.14 -1.95
CA PHE A 90 16.41 -1.97 -2.15
C PHE A 90 15.63 -1.44 -0.92
N PRO A 91 15.48 -0.12 -0.76
CA PRO A 91 14.82 0.45 0.41
C PRO A 91 13.28 0.40 0.34
N SER A 92 12.68 0.53 1.51
CA SER A 92 11.29 0.94 1.74
C SER A 92 11.26 2.22 2.56
N PHE A 93 10.26 3.06 2.33
CA PHE A 93 10.03 4.32 3.01
C PHE A 93 8.71 4.25 3.76
N LEU A 94 8.72 4.79 4.97
CA LEU A 94 7.59 4.78 5.89
C LEU A 94 7.33 6.22 6.35
N PHE A 95 6.12 6.71 6.12
CA PHE A 95 5.61 7.96 6.71
C PHE A 95 4.57 7.60 7.75
N VAL A 96 4.67 8.14 8.97
CA VAL A 96 3.78 7.79 10.10
C VAL A 96 3.01 9.01 10.59
N GLU A 97 1.68 8.89 10.59
CA GLU A 97 0.77 9.90 11.12
C GLU A 97 -0.37 9.23 11.90
N GLY A 98 -0.30 9.34 13.23
CA GLY A 98 -1.24 8.66 14.13
C GLY A 98 -1.25 7.14 13.90
N ASP A 99 -2.45 6.58 13.71
CA ASP A 99 -2.68 5.16 13.40
C ASP A 99 -2.69 4.87 11.90
N THR A 100 -2.16 5.77 11.07
CA THR A 100 -2.04 5.57 9.63
C THR A 100 -0.61 5.72 9.18
N ILE A 101 -0.24 4.96 8.15
CA ILE A 101 1.08 5.06 7.54
C ILE A 101 0.97 5.20 6.02
N GLY A 102 1.89 5.95 5.44
CA GLY A 102 2.27 5.81 4.04
C GLY A 102 3.45 4.83 3.95
N PHE A 103 3.39 3.86 3.06
CA PHE A 103 4.45 2.88 2.84
C PHE A 103 4.76 2.77 1.36
N ALA A 104 6.00 3.05 0.99
CA ALA A 104 6.48 3.00 -0.37
C ALA A 104 7.70 2.09 -0.44
N ARG A 105 7.78 1.18 -1.42
CA ARG A 105 8.90 0.24 -1.52
C ARG A 105 9.44 0.11 -2.93
N THR A 106 10.72 -0.19 -3.00
CA THR A 106 11.34 -0.76 -4.20
C THR A 106 10.95 -2.24 -4.34
N VAL A 107 11.24 -2.82 -5.51
CA VAL A 107 10.83 -4.20 -5.86
C VAL A 107 11.33 -5.23 -4.84
N PHE A 108 12.56 -5.09 -4.34
CA PHE A 108 13.12 -6.01 -3.35
C PHE A 108 13.21 -5.44 -1.93
N GLY A 109 12.61 -4.28 -1.69
CA GLY A 109 12.63 -3.67 -0.37
C GLY A 109 11.77 -4.40 0.65
N PRO A 110 12.04 -4.21 1.95
CA PRO A 110 11.30 -4.89 2.98
C PRO A 110 9.80 -4.56 2.92
N THR A 111 9.00 -5.58 3.24
CA THR A 111 7.54 -5.58 3.17
C THR A 111 6.91 -5.02 4.46
N THR A 112 5.60 -4.83 4.46
CA THR A 112 4.84 -4.56 5.69
C THR A 112 4.87 -5.73 6.67
N SER A 113 5.07 -6.97 6.19
CA SER A 113 5.32 -8.14 7.05
C SER A 113 6.69 -8.04 7.73
N ASP A 114 7.74 -7.68 6.98
CA ASP A 114 9.08 -7.43 7.55
C ASP A 114 9.01 -6.30 8.60
N LEU A 115 8.20 -5.26 8.37
CA LEU A 115 7.98 -4.20 9.35
C LEU A 115 7.29 -4.75 10.61
N THR A 116 6.30 -5.62 10.45
CA THR A 116 5.62 -6.26 11.60
C THR A 116 6.59 -7.10 12.43
N ASP A 117 7.39 -7.93 11.78
CA ASP A 117 8.43 -8.74 12.43
C ASP A 117 9.46 -7.86 13.12
N PHE A 118 9.86 -6.76 12.47
CA PHE A 118 10.77 -5.77 13.05
C PHE A 118 10.23 -5.16 14.35
N LEU A 119 8.97 -4.70 14.34
CA LEU A 119 8.34 -4.09 15.51
C LEU A 119 8.24 -5.08 16.68
N ILE A 120 7.82 -6.32 16.40
CA ILE A 120 7.70 -7.37 17.42
C ILE A 120 9.07 -7.73 17.97
N GLY A 121 10.06 -7.99 17.10
CA GLY A 121 11.41 -8.36 17.52
C GLY A 121 12.15 -7.25 18.26
N LYS A 122 11.76 -6.00 18.07
CA LYS A 122 12.22 -4.84 18.84
C LYS A 122 11.48 -4.60 20.16
N GLY A 123 10.62 -5.53 20.55
CA GLY A 123 9.98 -5.51 21.87
C GLY A 123 8.72 -4.67 21.93
N MET A 124 8.02 -4.47 20.80
CA MET A 124 6.68 -3.86 20.84
C MET A 124 5.79 -4.71 21.76
N SER A 125 5.39 -4.14 22.90
CA SER A 125 4.68 -4.87 23.94
C SER A 125 3.30 -5.30 23.44
N LEU A 126 3.05 -6.61 23.44
CA LEU A 126 1.75 -7.20 23.10
C LEU A 126 1.25 -7.99 24.30
N SER A 127 0.00 -7.78 24.70
CA SER A 127 -0.63 -8.66 25.68
C SER A 127 -0.97 -10.02 25.06
N SER A 128 -1.24 -11.02 25.90
CA SER A 128 -1.61 -12.37 25.42
C SER A 128 -2.78 -12.30 24.43
N GLY A 129 -2.56 -12.83 23.21
CA GLY A 129 -3.54 -12.84 22.12
C GLY A 129 -3.66 -11.56 21.30
N GLU A 130 -2.89 -10.51 21.60
CA GLU A 130 -2.79 -9.33 20.73
C GLU A 130 -1.85 -9.57 19.54
N ARG A 131 -2.16 -8.95 18.42
CA ARG A 131 -1.34 -8.94 17.21
C ARG A 131 -1.23 -7.53 16.66
N VAL A 132 -0.05 -7.15 16.17
CA VAL A 132 0.14 -5.96 15.35
C VAL A 132 -0.56 -6.18 14.01
N GLN A 133 -1.32 -5.19 13.57
CA GLN A 133 -1.99 -5.16 12.27
C GLN A 133 -1.44 -3.99 11.46
N ILE A 134 -1.03 -4.29 10.23
CA ILE A 134 -0.72 -3.29 9.19
C ILE A 134 -1.60 -3.64 8.00
N GLU A 135 -2.76 -3.01 7.93
CA GLU A 135 -3.82 -3.35 6.98
C GLU A 135 -3.92 -2.28 5.90
N PRO A 136 -3.93 -2.63 4.59
CA PRO A 136 -4.05 -1.65 3.53
C PRO A 136 -5.40 -0.92 3.62
N LEU A 137 -5.36 0.41 3.51
CA LEU A 137 -6.58 1.21 3.42
C LEU A 137 -7.14 1.05 2.00
N MET A 138 -8.37 0.56 1.89
CA MET A 138 -8.96 0.27 0.57
C MET A 138 -9.85 1.43 0.15
N ARG A 139 -9.66 1.96 -1.07
CA ARG A 139 -10.64 2.79 -1.75
C ARG A 139 -11.89 1.94 -1.96
N GLY A 140 -12.99 2.43 -1.42
CA GLY A 140 -14.31 1.89 -1.72
C GLY A 140 -15.08 3.05 -2.28
N THR A 141 -15.21 3.09 -3.60
CA THR A 141 -16.19 3.97 -4.23
C THR A 141 -17.54 3.34 -3.95
N THR A 142 -18.44 4.00 -3.23
CA THR A 142 -19.79 3.48 -3.06
C THR A 142 -20.51 3.51 -4.42
N LYS A 143 -21.55 2.69 -4.58
CA LYS A 143 -22.40 2.73 -5.80
C LYS A 143 -22.98 4.14 -6.03
N ASP A 144 -23.22 4.88 -4.95
CA ASP A 144 -23.72 6.25 -4.99
C ASP A 144 -22.66 7.25 -5.48
N ASP A 145 -21.38 7.08 -5.12
CA ASP A 145 -20.31 7.98 -5.59
C ASP A 145 -20.15 7.92 -7.12
N VAL A 146 -20.29 6.73 -7.73
CA VAL A 146 -20.27 6.58 -9.19
C VAL A 146 -21.45 7.27 -9.89
N MET A 147 -22.58 7.43 -9.20
CA MET A 147 -23.72 8.15 -9.76
C MET A 147 -23.42 9.62 -9.96
N HIS A 148 -22.57 10.21 -9.11
CA HIS A 148 -22.19 11.62 -9.13
C HIS A 148 -21.00 11.94 -10.05
N MET A 149 -20.20 10.95 -10.46
CA MET A 149 -19.06 11.17 -11.37
C MET A 149 -19.48 11.74 -12.73
N HIS A 150 -18.83 12.81 -13.19
CA HIS A 150 -19.21 13.48 -14.44
C HIS A 150 -18.85 12.69 -15.71
N PHE A 151 -17.76 11.92 -15.68
CA PHE A 151 -17.23 11.25 -16.87
C PHE A 151 -16.56 9.93 -16.52
N ILE A 152 -16.87 8.84 -17.26
CA ILE A 152 -16.21 7.54 -17.13
C ILE A 152 -15.52 7.20 -18.45
N GLY A 153 -14.18 7.16 -18.41
CA GLY A 153 -13.30 6.98 -19.57
C GLY A 153 -12.72 5.57 -19.71
N ARG A 154 -12.91 4.68 -18.74
CA ARG A 154 -12.50 3.28 -18.79
C ARG A 154 -13.25 2.48 -17.74
N THR A 155 -13.61 1.25 -18.06
CA THR A 155 -14.09 0.25 -17.10
C THR A 155 -13.24 -1.01 -17.25
N THR A 156 -12.70 -1.53 -16.16
CA THR A 156 -12.00 -2.82 -16.14
C THR A 156 -12.78 -3.79 -15.27
N VAL A 157 -12.97 -5.01 -15.75
CA VAL A 157 -13.64 -6.09 -15.00
C VAL A 157 -12.64 -7.24 -14.85
N LYS A 158 -12.43 -7.70 -13.62
CA LYS A 158 -11.55 -8.84 -13.32
C LYS A 158 -12.37 -10.11 -13.14
N ILE A 159 -11.90 -11.19 -13.74
CA ILE A 159 -12.49 -12.53 -13.65
C ILE A 159 -11.43 -13.48 -13.10
N GLU A 160 -11.70 -14.09 -11.95
CA GLU A 160 -10.80 -15.09 -11.35
C GLU A 160 -10.84 -16.41 -12.13
N ALA A 161 -9.69 -17.08 -12.26
CA ALA A 161 -9.54 -18.31 -13.04
C ALA A 161 -10.45 -19.46 -12.58
N LYS A 162 -10.85 -19.44 -11.31
CA LYS A 162 -11.76 -20.43 -10.71
C LYS A 162 -13.21 -20.34 -11.19
N LEU A 163 -13.59 -19.27 -11.92
CA LEU A 163 -14.96 -19.06 -12.38
C LEU A 163 -15.17 -19.67 -13.77
N PRO A 164 -16.32 -20.33 -14.04
CA PRO A 164 -16.55 -21.01 -15.33
C PRO A 164 -16.37 -20.11 -16.56
N VAL A 165 -16.77 -18.84 -16.45
CA VAL A 165 -16.67 -17.84 -17.53
C VAL A 165 -15.23 -17.56 -17.97
N PHE A 166 -14.24 -17.81 -17.10
CA PHE A 166 -12.83 -17.66 -17.44
C PHE A 166 -12.45 -18.55 -18.63
N GLY A 167 -12.83 -19.83 -18.56
CA GLY A 167 -12.60 -20.78 -19.64
C GLY A 167 -13.37 -20.43 -20.92
N ASP A 168 -14.60 -19.94 -20.77
CA ASP A 168 -15.44 -19.57 -21.93
C ASP A 168 -14.85 -18.37 -22.70
N ILE A 169 -14.31 -17.37 -22.00
CA ILE A 169 -13.65 -16.23 -22.63
C ILE A 169 -12.39 -16.67 -23.37
N LEU A 170 -11.57 -17.52 -22.76
CA LEU A 170 -10.35 -18.03 -23.40
C LEU A 170 -10.67 -18.85 -24.66
N LYS A 171 -11.75 -19.65 -24.65
CA LYS A 171 -12.22 -20.37 -25.85
C LYS A 171 -12.65 -19.42 -26.96
N VAL A 172 -13.35 -18.33 -26.63
CA VAL A 172 -13.70 -17.28 -27.61
C VAL A 172 -12.45 -16.65 -28.22
N LEU A 173 -11.38 -16.52 -27.45
CA LEU A 173 -10.07 -16.04 -27.94
C LEU A 173 -9.27 -17.10 -28.72
N GLY A 174 -9.79 -18.33 -28.85
CA GLY A 174 -9.19 -19.42 -29.62
C GLY A 174 -8.31 -20.39 -28.82
N ALA A 175 -8.31 -20.30 -27.49
CA ALA A 175 -7.60 -21.27 -26.65
C ALA A 175 -8.34 -22.61 -26.60
N THR A 176 -7.66 -23.70 -26.93
CA THR A 176 -8.24 -25.05 -26.99
C THR A 176 -7.82 -25.94 -25.82
N ASP A 177 -6.68 -25.64 -25.21
CA ASP A 177 -6.10 -26.40 -24.10
C ASP A 177 -5.85 -25.45 -22.92
N ILE A 178 -6.76 -25.45 -21.95
CA ILE A 178 -6.78 -24.48 -20.84
C ILE A 178 -6.51 -25.24 -19.55
N GLU A 179 -5.25 -25.25 -19.13
CA GLU A 179 -4.85 -25.76 -17.82
C GLU A 179 -5.12 -24.71 -16.73
N GLY A 180 -6.14 -24.95 -15.90
CA GLY A 180 -6.64 -23.97 -14.93
C GLY A 180 -5.65 -23.54 -13.85
N GLU A 181 -4.63 -24.35 -13.53
CA GLU A 181 -3.64 -24.03 -12.48
C GLU A 181 -2.58 -23.00 -12.91
N LEU A 182 -2.47 -22.71 -14.21
CA LEU A 182 -1.50 -21.74 -14.74
C LEU A 182 -1.93 -20.28 -14.56
N PHE A 183 -3.21 -20.03 -14.26
CA PHE A 183 -3.79 -18.69 -14.35
C PHE A 183 -4.35 -18.21 -13.00
N ASP A 184 -4.09 -16.95 -12.68
CA ASP A 184 -4.72 -16.26 -11.55
C ASP A 184 -6.06 -15.63 -11.95
N SER A 185 -6.07 -14.85 -13.04
CA SER A 185 -7.23 -14.07 -13.46
C SER A 185 -7.10 -13.47 -14.87
N LEU A 186 -8.22 -12.93 -15.39
CA LEU A 186 -8.30 -12.17 -16.65
C LEU A 186 -8.90 -10.79 -16.41
N ASP A 187 -8.30 -9.76 -17.01
CA ASP A 187 -8.80 -8.39 -16.99
C ASP A 187 -9.43 -8.00 -18.35
N ILE A 188 -10.73 -7.69 -18.34
CA ILE A 188 -11.44 -7.14 -19.50
C ILE A 188 -11.45 -5.62 -19.40
N VAL A 189 -10.88 -4.95 -20.41
CA VAL A 189 -10.82 -3.48 -20.45
C VAL A 189 -11.79 -2.92 -21.50
N ILE A 190 -12.81 -2.21 -21.05
CA ILE A 190 -13.78 -1.50 -21.90
C ILE A 190 -13.36 -0.04 -21.99
N LYS A 191 -13.10 0.43 -23.23
CA LYS A 191 -12.70 1.82 -23.50
C LYS A 191 -13.72 2.50 -24.41
N PRO A 192 -14.19 3.72 -24.08
CA PRO A 192 -14.95 4.54 -25.01
C PRO A 192 -14.05 5.05 -26.14
N LYS A 193 -14.67 5.51 -27.23
CA LYS A 193 -13.98 6.33 -28.24
C LYS A 193 -13.48 7.63 -27.59
N PHE A 194 -12.46 8.25 -28.20
CA PHE A 194 -11.88 9.50 -27.71
C PHE A 194 -12.95 10.55 -27.38
N LYS A 195 -12.85 11.16 -26.19
CA LYS A 195 -13.80 12.16 -25.63
C LYS A 195 -15.26 11.69 -25.52
N ARG A 196 -15.53 10.38 -25.48
CA ARG A 196 -16.86 9.83 -25.17
C ARG A 196 -16.85 9.20 -23.78
N ASP A 197 -18.00 9.24 -23.11
CA ASP A 197 -18.21 8.54 -21.85
C ASP A 197 -18.92 7.20 -22.10
N ILE A 198 -18.67 6.24 -21.22
CA ILE A 198 -19.40 4.97 -21.15
C ILE A 198 -20.17 4.86 -19.83
N LYS A 199 -20.65 5.99 -19.28
CA LYS A 199 -21.23 6.02 -17.94
C LYS A 199 -22.45 5.09 -17.83
N LYS A 200 -23.30 5.03 -18.87
CA LYS A 200 -24.46 4.13 -18.91
C LYS A 200 -24.04 2.66 -18.84
N VAL A 201 -23.09 2.23 -19.69
CA VAL A 201 -22.59 0.84 -19.70
C VAL A 201 -21.89 0.50 -18.40
N ALA A 202 -21.09 1.42 -17.86
CA ALA A 202 -20.46 1.26 -16.56
C ALA A 202 -21.52 1.08 -15.46
N LYS A 203 -22.56 1.93 -15.41
CA LYS A 203 -23.68 1.78 -14.47
C LYS A 203 -24.33 0.39 -14.58
N ASP A 204 -24.66 -0.05 -15.79
CA ASP A 204 -25.31 -1.35 -15.97
C ASP A 204 -24.44 -2.51 -15.43
N ILE A 205 -23.13 -2.48 -15.65
CA ILE A 205 -22.15 -3.46 -15.13
C ILE A 205 -22.10 -3.42 -13.58
N ILE A 206 -22.27 -2.25 -12.97
CA ILE A 206 -22.13 -2.02 -11.52
C ILE A 206 -23.41 -2.36 -10.76
N PHE A 207 -24.56 -2.01 -11.32
CA PHE A 207 -25.87 -2.21 -10.69
C PHE A 207 -26.42 -3.61 -10.95
N ASN A 208 -25.97 -4.28 -12.02
CA ASN A 208 -26.26 -5.68 -12.32
C ASN A 208 -24.98 -6.52 -12.39
N PRO A 209 -24.19 -6.61 -11.30
CA PRO A 209 -22.94 -7.36 -11.32
C PRO A 209 -23.27 -8.84 -11.51
N SER A 210 -22.75 -9.43 -12.59
CA SER A 210 -22.80 -10.89 -12.74
C SER A 210 -22.05 -11.53 -11.57
N PRO A 211 -22.56 -12.61 -10.96
CA PRO A 211 -21.84 -13.39 -9.93
C PRO A 211 -20.47 -13.89 -10.41
N GLN A 212 -20.24 -13.84 -11.72
CA GLN A 212 -19.03 -14.28 -12.40
C GLN A 212 -17.92 -13.22 -12.46
N PHE A 213 -18.13 -12.03 -11.88
CA PHE A 213 -17.13 -10.96 -11.82
C PHE A 213 -16.56 -10.84 -10.39
N SER A 214 -15.24 -10.80 -10.29
CA SER A 214 -14.52 -10.81 -9.00
C SER A 214 -14.09 -9.42 -8.52
N ASP A 215 -13.98 -8.47 -9.46
CA ASP A 215 -13.57 -7.09 -9.25
C ASP A 215 -14.04 -6.18 -10.41
N ILE A 216 -14.37 -4.92 -10.12
CA ILE A 216 -14.69 -3.89 -11.12
C ILE A 216 -13.90 -2.62 -10.75
N SER A 217 -13.15 -2.08 -11.71
CA SER A 217 -12.48 -0.77 -11.60
C SER A 217 -12.94 0.17 -12.71
N LEU A 218 -12.88 1.47 -12.44
CA LEU A 218 -13.22 2.56 -13.36
C LEU A 218 -12.07 3.55 -13.42
N ARG A 219 -11.97 4.27 -14.54
CA ARG A 219 -11.22 5.52 -14.61
C ARG A 219 -12.19 6.64 -14.93
N ALA A 220 -12.33 7.60 -14.01
CA ALA A 220 -13.37 8.62 -14.06
C ALA A 220 -12.83 10.02 -13.71
N LYS A 221 -13.63 11.05 -14.01
CA LYS A 221 -13.39 12.45 -13.64
C LYS A 221 -14.48 12.87 -12.64
N ASP A 222 -14.06 13.34 -11.47
CA ASP A 222 -14.95 13.93 -10.45
C ASP A 222 -15.21 15.43 -10.71
N GLU A 223 -16.29 15.94 -10.12
CA GLU A 223 -16.72 17.35 -10.18
C GLU A 223 -15.62 18.37 -9.84
N ALA A 224 -14.70 18.02 -8.95
CA ALA A 224 -13.66 18.92 -8.43
C ALA A 224 -12.28 18.79 -9.11
N GLY A 225 -12.08 17.87 -10.06
CA GLY A 225 -10.75 17.53 -10.57
C GLY A 225 -10.63 17.55 -12.09
N ASP A 226 -9.62 18.24 -12.63
CA ASP A 226 -9.33 18.26 -14.07
C ASP A 226 -8.61 17.03 -14.61
N ILE A 227 -8.29 16.06 -13.75
CA ILE A 227 -7.46 14.89 -14.07
C ILE A 227 -8.29 13.59 -13.93
N LEU A 228 -8.19 12.72 -14.94
CA LEU A 228 -8.78 11.37 -14.93
C LEU A 228 -8.11 10.48 -13.88
N THR A 229 -8.85 10.19 -12.81
CA THR A 229 -8.40 9.38 -11.68
C THR A 229 -8.95 7.95 -11.79
N GLU A 230 -8.18 6.97 -11.33
CA GLU A 230 -8.61 5.58 -11.28
C GLU A 230 -9.38 5.33 -9.97
N HIS A 231 -10.64 4.91 -10.09
CA HIS A 231 -11.58 4.62 -9.01
C HIS A 231 -11.89 3.12 -9.02
N TYR A 232 -11.66 2.44 -7.91
CA TYR A 232 -12.03 1.02 -7.77
C TYR A 232 -13.39 0.92 -7.10
N LEU A 233 -14.26 0.08 -7.65
CA LEU A 233 -15.65 -0.12 -7.19
C LEU A 233 -15.82 -1.38 -6.36
N SER A 234 -14.87 -2.30 -6.44
CA SER A 234 -14.70 -3.28 -5.39
C SER A 234 -14.06 -2.61 -4.18
N GLU A 235 -14.35 -3.14 -3.00
CA GLU A 235 -13.64 -2.84 -1.76
C GLU A 235 -12.15 -3.27 -1.79
N LYS A 236 -11.56 -3.52 -2.98
CA LYS A 236 -10.24 -4.14 -3.17
C LYS A 236 -9.18 -3.24 -3.83
N GLY A 237 -9.45 -1.96 -4.08
CA GLY A 237 -8.42 -1.02 -4.55
C GLY A 237 -7.60 -0.42 -3.40
N HIS A 238 -6.33 -0.79 -3.23
CA HIS A 238 -5.47 -0.17 -2.21
C HIS A 238 -5.29 1.34 -2.47
N LEU A 239 -5.66 2.18 -1.49
CA LEU A 239 -5.47 3.62 -1.49
C LEU A 239 -3.97 3.91 -1.61
N SER A 240 -3.57 4.55 -2.72
CA SER A 240 -2.17 4.85 -2.99
C SER A 240 -1.99 6.10 -3.84
N ALA A 241 -0.82 6.70 -3.76
CA ALA A 241 -0.38 7.82 -4.58
C ALA A 241 0.87 7.46 -5.39
N PRO A 242 1.00 7.88 -6.66
CA PRO A 242 2.27 7.77 -7.37
C PRO A 242 3.32 8.70 -6.73
N LEU A 243 4.55 8.23 -6.64
CA LEU A 243 5.73 9.01 -6.26
C LEU A 243 6.58 9.24 -7.51
N ASN A 244 6.72 10.50 -7.91
CA ASN A 244 7.35 10.91 -9.17
C ASN A 244 8.82 11.38 -9.01
N LYS A 245 9.34 11.45 -7.79
CA LYS A 245 10.71 11.92 -7.50
C LYS A 245 11.69 10.75 -7.26
N VAL A 246 13.00 11.03 -7.38
CA VAL A 246 14.05 9.99 -7.52
C VAL A 246 15.00 9.85 -6.32
N THR A 247 15.25 10.89 -5.52
CA THR A 247 16.16 10.78 -4.35
C THR A 247 15.42 10.47 -3.04
N ASN A 248 16.12 9.93 -2.04
CA ASN A 248 15.51 9.57 -0.74
C ASN A 248 14.89 10.76 0.00
N ALA A 249 15.55 11.93 -0.03
CA ALA A 249 15.03 13.14 0.61
C ALA A 249 13.77 13.64 -0.10
N GLU A 250 13.77 13.58 -1.43
CA GLU A 250 12.61 13.93 -2.24
C GLU A 250 11.44 12.95 -2.08
N ILE A 251 11.73 11.65 -1.91
CA ILE A 251 10.71 10.63 -1.63
C ILE A 251 10.05 10.92 -0.28
N ALA A 252 10.83 11.25 0.75
CA ALA A 252 10.29 11.59 2.08
C ALA A 252 9.36 12.81 2.02
N GLU A 253 9.81 13.87 1.37
CA GLU A 253 9.02 15.09 1.17
C GLU A 253 7.72 14.81 0.38
N GLU A 254 7.83 14.04 -0.72
CA GLU A 254 6.70 13.69 -1.57
C GLU A 254 5.69 12.79 -0.84
N MET A 255 6.14 11.88 0.03
CA MET A 255 5.24 11.07 0.86
C MET A 255 4.41 11.94 1.81
N ALA A 256 5.02 12.95 2.42
CA ALA A 256 4.32 13.90 3.27
C ALA A 256 3.29 14.73 2.48
N TYR A 257 3.66 15.24 1.30
CA TYR A 257 2.70 15.94 0.42
C TYR A 257 1.56 15.05 -0.06
N CYS A 258 1.86 13.82 -0.48
CA CYS A 258 0.84 12.84 -0.86
C CYS A 258 -0.12 12.55 0.28
N TYR A 259 0.38 12.39 1.50
CA TYR A 259 -0.45 12.19 2.68
C TYR A 259 -1.35 13.41 2.93
N ALA A 260 -0.78 14.62 2.93
CA ALA A 260 -1.54 15.85 3.14
C ALA A 260 -2.67 16.02 2.10
N ARG A 261 -2.37 15.76 0.82
CA ARG A 261 -3.34 15.83 -0.28
C ARG A 261 -4.47 14.81 -0.15
N MET A 262 -4.17 13.62 0.36
CA MET A 262 -5.13 12.50 0.45
C MET A 262 -5.70 12.31 1.86
N LYS A 263 -5.47 13.26 2.77
CA LYS A 263 -5.80 13.12 4.19
C LYS A 263 -7.29 12.84 4.42
N SER A 264 -8.18 13.48 3.67
CA SER A 264 -9.63 13.23 3.73
C SER A 264 -9.95 11.77 3.44
N ASP A 265 -9.47 11.27 2.30
CA ASP A 265 -9.73 9.91 1.82
C ASP A 265 -9.13 8.86 2.76
N ILE A 266 -7.92 9.13 3.28
CA ILE A 266 -7.23 8.26 4.24
C ILE A 266 -8.06 8.12 5.51
N LEU A 267 -8.51 9.25 6.08
CA LEU A 267 -9.30 9.25 7.32
C LEU A 267 -10.69 8.63 7.12
N GLU A 268 -11.31 8.85 5.97
CA GLU A 268 -12.59 8.23 5.61
C GLU A 268 -12.44 6.71 5.48
N CYS A 269 -11.47 6.23 4.70
CA CYS A 269 -11.19 4.80 4.55
C CYS A 269 -10.86 4.16 5.89
N PHE A 270 -10.05 4.82 6.72
CA PHE A 270 -9.73 4.36 8.06
C PHE A 270 -10.98 4.25 8.93
N LYS A 271 -11.83 5.29 8.97
CA LYS A 271 -13.06 5.27 9.76
C LYS A 271 -14.01 4.15 9.30
N ARG A 272 -14.11 3.92 8.00
CA ARG A 272 -14.98 2.88 7.43
C ARG A 272 -14.49 1.47 7.73
N GLN A 273 -13.20 1.20 7.53
CA GLN A 273 -12.63 -0.15 7.65
C GLN A 273 -12.22 -0.49 9.09
N VAL A 274 -11.60 0.47 9.77
CA VAL A 274 -11.00 0.25 11.09
C VAL A 274 -11.99 0.63 12.19
N GLY A 275 -12.69 1.76 12.04
CA GLY A 275 -13.58 2.31 13.06
C GLY A 275 -12.82 3.07 14.15
N LYS A 276 -13.30 3.01 15.40
CA LYS A 276 -12.61 3.63 16.54
C LYS A 276 -11.50 2.73 17.05
N VAL A 277 -10.31 3.29 17.19
CA VAL A 277 -9.16 2.70 17.87
C VAL A 277 -9.09 3.32 19.27
N LYS A 278 -8.90 2.50 20.30
CA LYS A 278 -8.70 2.98 21.68
C LYS A 278 -7.23 3.29 21.92
N ASP A 279 -6.94 4.27 22.76
CA ASP A 279 -5.58 4.54 23.23
C ASP A 279 -5.03 3.36 24.07
#